data_AF-A0A4S2J2L0-F1
#
_entry.id   AF-A0A4S2J2L0-F1
#
_cell.length_a   1.000
_cell.length_b   1.000
_cell.length_c   1.000
_cell.angle_alpha   90.00
_cell.angle_beta   90.00
_cell.angle_gamma   90.00
#
_symmetry.space_group_name_H-M   'P 1'
#
loop_
_entity.id
_entity.type
_entity.pdbx_description
1 polymer ?
#
loop_
_entity_poly.entity_id
_entity_poly.type
_entity_poly.pdbx_seq_one_letter_code
_entity_poly.pdbx_strand_id
1 'polypeptide(L)'
;MTQETPGQRRDTPESPRGWRAAAQEALYGPAGFYRRPEGPAGHFRTSVHASRLFAGAVAELLQRVDTALGRPAALDFVDMAAGRGELVAGVLAALPREVAARVRPYAVEIAGRPGGLDERVAWRGEPPAEITGLLFANEWLDNVPVDVAETDPAGVPRYVLVGDDGTERLGDPVTGADADWLARWWPLGAEEGARAEIGLPRDRAWAAVAGRVAHGLAVAVDYAHTADARPPFGTLTGFRAGRETTPVPDGTCDLTAHVALDACAAADGRPAPARLLTQRAALGALGVSGGRPPLALAATDPATYVRALASAGEAAELTARGGLGDFGWLLRAVDIADPLA
;
A
#
# COMPACT_ATOMS: atom_id res chain seq x y z
N MET A 1 -54.83 -3.08 16.70
CA MET A 1 -54.33 -4.45 16.89
C MET A 1 -53.86 -4.92 15.53
N THR A 2 -52.65 -4.52 15.16
CA THR A 2 -52.08 -4.71 13.83
C THR A 2 -50.79 -5.46 14.05
N GLN A 3 -50.75 -6.71 13.58
CA GLN A 3 -49.63 -7.62 13.79
C GLN A 3 -48.44 -7.15 12.93
N GLU A 4 -47.33 -6.84 13.61
CA GLU A 4 -46.02 -6.71 13.01
C GLU A 4 -45.52 -8.12 12.61
N THR A 5 -45.02 -8.24 11.38
CA THR A 5 -44.29 -9.43 10.93
C THR A 5 -42.81 -9.23 11.26
N PRO A 6 -42.19 -10.07 12.11
CA PRO A 6 -40.77 -9.95 12.39
C PRO A 6 -39.95 -10.34 11.17
N GLY A 7 -39.02 -9.46 10.81
CA GLY A 7 -38.05 -9.68 9.75
C GLY A 7 -37.24 -10.96 9.98
N GLN A 8 -37.12 -11.73 8.92
CA GLN A 8 -36.26 -12.89 8.81
C GLN A 8 -34.80 -12.42 8.95
N ARG A 9 -34.24 -12.52 10.16
CA ARG A 9 -32.79 -12.54 10.34
C ARG A 9 -32.26 -13.74 9.56
N ARG A 10 -31.23 -13.54 8.74
CA ARG A 10 -30.46 -14.65 8.17
C ARG A 10 -29.65 -15.29 9.30
N ASP A 11 -30.29 -16.13 10.11
CA ASP A 11 -29.66 -16.92 11.17
C ASP A 11 -29.15 -18.25 10.59
N THR A 12 -28.27 -18.18 9.60
CA THR A 12 -27.45 -19.34 9.23
C THR A 12 -26.03 -18.82 9.10
N PRO A 13 -25.10 -19.17 10.01
CA PRO A 13 -23.70 -18.80 9.82
C PRO A 13 -23.29 -19.35 8.45
N GLU A 14 -22.87 -18.46 7.55
CA GLU A 14 -22.33 -18.90 6.27
C GLU A 14 -21.16 -19.86 6.54
N SER A 15 -21.04 -20.90 5.71
CA SER A 15 -19.96 -21.86 5.84
C SER A 15 -18.62 -21.11 5.79
N PRO A 16 -17.69 -21.33 6.73
CA PRO A 16 -16.45 -20.57 6.77
C PRO A 16 -15.69 -20.58 5.45
N ARG A 17 -15.17 -19.39 5.11
CA ARG A 17 -14.66 -19.03 3.80
C ARG A 17 -13.15 -18.89 3.87
N GLY A 18 -12.46 -18.98 2.73
CA GLY A 18 -11.05 -18.59 2.66
C GLY A 18 -10.90 -17.10 3.03
N TRP A 19 -9.81 -16.77 3.71
CA TRP A 19 -9.50 -15.41 4.14
C TRP A 19 -9.60 -14.39 3.02
N ARG A 20 -9.20 -14.74 1.79
CA ARG A 20 -9.29 -13.83 0.64
C ARG A 20 -10.73 -13.41 0.37
N ALA A 21 -11.65 -14.36 0.34
CA ALA A 21 -13.05 -14.09 0.03
C ALA A 21 -13.73 -13.32 1.17
N ALA A 22 -13.42 -13.67 2.42
CA ALA A 22 -13.95 -12.99 3.59
C ALA A 22 -13.47 -11.53 3.66
N ALA A 23 -12.16 -11.29 3.49
CA ALA A 23 -11.57 -9.95 3.47
C ALA A 23 -12.06 -9.13 2.26
N GLN A 24 -12.23 -9.73 1.08
CA GLN A 24 -12.78 -9.03 -0.09
C GLN A 24 -14.17 -8.44 0.20
N GLU A 25 -15.06 -9.22 0.83
CA GLU A 25 -16.39 -8.73 1.20
C GLU A 25 -16.31 -7.68 2.32
N ALA A 26 -15.53 -7.96 3.38
CA ALA A 26 -15.38 -7.09 4.53
C ALA A 26 -14.76 -5.71 4.18
N LEU A 27 -13.80 -5.67 3.26
CA LEU A 27 -13.12 -4.44 2.86
C LEU A 27 -13.84 -3.69 1.73
N TYR A 28 -14.33 -4.43 0.73
CA TYR A 28 -14.72 -3.86 -0.56
C TYR A 28 -16.15 -4.20 -1.01
N GLY A 29 -16.85 -5.06 -0.27
CA GLY A 29 -18.25 -5.37 -0.49
C GLY A 29 -19.16 -4.14 -0.31
N PRO A 30 -20.47 -4.25 -0.55
CA PRO A 30 -21.40 -3.12 -0.48
C PRO A 30 -21.40 -2.38 0.87
N ALA A 31 -21.15 -3.10 1.96
CA ALA A 31 -21.01 -2.56 3.32
C ALA A 31 -19.54 -2.51 3.80
N GLY A 32 -18.59 -2.71 2.89
CA GLY A 32 -17.18 -2.90 3.22
C GLY A 32 -16.51 -1.65 3.80
N PHE A 33 -15.46 -1.89 4.60
CA PHE A 33 -14.73 -0.89 5.36
C PHE A 33 -14.36 0.37 4.53
N TYR A 34 -13.80 0.19 3.33
CA TYR A 34 -13.34 1.31 2.49
C TYR A 34 -14.45 2.09 1.79
N ARG A 35 -15.70 1.60 1.79
CA ARG A 35 -16.84 2.33 1.24
C ARG A 35 -17.54 3.22 2.26
N ARG A 36 -17.17 3.12 3.54
CA ARG A 36 -17.81 3.86 4.62
C ARG A 36 -17.37 5.33 4.64
N PRO A 37 -18.23 6.27 5.05
CA PRO A 37 -17.92 7.70 5.05
C PRO A 37 -16.72 8.10 5.91
N GLU A 38 -16.47 7.37 7.01
CA GLU A 38 -15.35 7.62 7.89
C GLU A 38 -13.99 7.40 7.19
N GLY A 39 -13.96 6.43 6.26
CA GLY A 39 -12.78 6.04 5.48
C GLY A 39 -11.59 5.57 6.33
N PRO A 40 -10.53 5.06 5.70
CA PRO A 40 -9.32 4.62 6.41
C PRO A 40 -8.66 5.76 7.18
N ALA A 41 -8.72 6.99 6.68
CA ALA A 41 -8.07 8.12 7.34
C ALA A 41 -8.85 8.72 8.53
N GLY A 42 -9.99 8.14 8.93
CA GLY A 42 -10.55 8.27 10.28
C GLY A 42 -9.92 7.29 11.30
N HIS A 43 -9.13 6.33 10.80
CA HIS A 43 -8.56 5.23 11.57
C HIS A 43 -7.03 5.15 11.50
N PHE A 44 -6.35 5.74 10.51
CA PHE A 44 -4.89 5.59 10.35
C PHE A 44 -4.12 6.90 10.18
N ARG A 45 -2.86 6.88 10.64
CA ARG A 45 -1.83 7.86 10.30
C ARG A 45 -0.78 7.14 9.43
N THR A 46 -0.91 7.24 8.11
CA THR A 46 0.05 6.72 7.12
C THR A 46 1.20 7.68 6.88
N SER A 47 2.22 7.31 6.09
CA SER A 47 3.32 8.22 5.70
C SER A 47 2.81 9.52 5.04
N VAL A 48 1.72 9.44 4.26
CA VAL A 48 1.04 10.58 3.64
C VAL A 48 0.47 11.55 4.68
N HIS A 49 -0.03 11.03 5.81
CA HIS A 49 -0.57 11.83 6.92
C HIS A 49 0.50 12.27 7.93
N ALA A 50 1.64 11.58 7.95
CA ALA A 50 2.70 11.85 8.90
C ALA A 50 3.36 13.20 8.64
N SER A 51 3.64 13.52 7.37
CA SER A 51 4.33 14.76 7.00
C SER A 51 4.13 15.15 5.53
N ARG A 52 4.11 16.47 5.28
CA ARG A 52 4.15 17.04 3.92
C ARG A 52 5.46 16.71 3.18
N LEU A 53 6.51 16.33 3.89
CA LEU A 53 7.79 15.94 3.31
C LEU A 53 7.67 14.70 2.43
N PHE A 54 6.74 13.79 2.74
CA PHE A 54 6.50 12.61 1.90
C PHE A 54 5.98 13.03 0.52
N ALA A 55 4.95 13.88 0.46
CA ALA A 55 4.44 14.40 -0.81
C ALA A 55 5.49 15.24 -1.57
N GLY A 56 6.33 15.99 -0.85
CA GLY A 56 7.48 16.69 -1.44
C GLY A 56 8.49 15.75 -2.07
N ALA A 57 8.80 14.61 -1.43
CA ALA A 57 9.69 13.59 -1.96
C ALA A 57 9.10 12.92 -3.21
N VAL A 58 7.79 12.64 -3.23
CA VAL A 58 7.11 12.11 -4.42
C VAL A 58 7.07 13.14 -5.56
N ALA A 59 6.91 14.44 -5.25
CA ALA A 59 7.01 15.50 -6.24
C ALA A 59 8.44 15.63 -6.82
N GLU A 60 9.47 15.46 -5.99
CA GLU A 60 10.87 15.36 -6.45
C GLU A 60 11.06 14.13 -7.36
N LEU A 61 10.53 12.97 -6.98
CA LEU A 61 10.58 11.77 -7.81
C LEU A 61 9.91 11.98 -9.17
N LEU A 62 8.73 12.61 -9.19
CA LEU A 62 8.01 12.95 -10.42
C LEU A 62 8.81 13.89 -11.32
N GLN A 63 9.55 14.86 -10.76
CA GLN A 63 10.44 15.74 -11.53
C GLN A 63 11.64 15.01 -12.13
N ARG A 64 12.19 14.01 -11.42
CA ARG A 64 13.25 13.16 -11.95
C ARG A 64 12.74 12.27 -13.09
N VAL A 65 11.55 11.70 -12.94
CA VAL A 65 10.86 10.94 -14.01
C VAL A 65 10.60 11.85 -15.22
N ASP A 66 10.07 13.06 -15.01
CA ASP A 66 9.86 14.06 -16.07
C ASP A 66 11.15 14.35 -16.85
N THR A 67 12.26 14.54 -16.13
CA THR A 67 13.57 14.79 -16.73
C THR A 67 14.07 13.56 -17.51
N ALA A 68 13.93 12.36 -16.95
CA ALA A 68 14.33 11.11 -17.61
C ALA A 68 13.51 10.81 -18.88
N LEU A 69 12.25 11.24 -18.91
CA LEU A 69 11.37 11.19 -20.10
C LEU A 69 11.64 12.30 -21.13
N GLY A 70 12.58 13.20 -20.87
CA GLY A 70 12.87 14.32 -21.77
C GLY A 70 11.82 15.44 -21.73
N ARG A 71 11.12 15.60 -20.60
CA ARG A 71 10.13 16.67 -20.34
C ARG A 71 8.97 16.68 -21.35
N PRO A 72 8.17 15.60 -21.41
CA PRO A 72 7.08 15.49 -22.38
C PRO A 72 6.03 16.59 -22.20
N ALA A 73 5.26 16.89 -23.25
CA ALA A 73 4.21 17.93 -23.17
C ALA A 73 3.10 17.62 -22.14
N ALA A 74 2.89 16.34 -21.83
CA ALA A 74 2.00 15.87 -20.77
C ALA A 74 2.73 14.82 -19.92
N LEU A 75 2.51 14.87 -18.60
CA LEU A 75 3.13 13.96 -17.65
C LEU A 75 2.06 13.39 -16.72
N ASP A 76 1.86 12.09 -16.73
CA ASP A 76 0.86 11.46 -15.87
C ASP A 76 1.40 11.29 -14.45
N PHE A 77 0.58 11.63 -13.46
CA PHE A 77 0.82 11.27 -12.06
C PHE A 77 -0.40 10.50 -11.56
N VAL A 78 -0.22 9.21 -11.25
CA VAL A 78 -1.28 8.31 -10.79
C VAL A 78 -1.05 7.96 -9.33
N ASP A 79 -1.94 8.44 -8.47
CA ASP A 79 -2.04 8.09 -7.05
C ASP A 79 -3.00 6.89 -6.91
N MET A 80 -2.47 5.70 -6.68
CA MET A 80 -3.22 4.44 -6.59
C MET A 80 -3.62 4.17 -5.14
N ALA A 81 -4.90 3.83 -4.92
CA ALA A 81 -5.52 3.80 -3.59
C ALA A 81 -5.40 5.16 -2.90
N ALA A 82 -5.85 6.20 -3.60
CA ALA A 82 -5.59 7.59 -3.26
C ALA A 82 -6.22 8.06 -1.92
N GLY A 83 -7.07 7.26 -1.28
CA GLY A 83 -7.73 7.65 -0.03
C GLY A 83 -8.65 8.84 -0.24
N ARG A 84 -8.33 10.01 0.32
CA ARG A 84 -9.06 11.27 0.03
C ARG A 84 -8.22 12.23 -0.82
N GLY A 85 -7.22 11.71 -1.52
CA GLY A 85 -6.35 12.45 -2.42
C GLY A 85 -5.32 13.32 -1.70
N GLU A 86 -4.98 13.01 -0.45
CA GLU A 86 -3.98 13.76 0.32
C GLU A 86 -2.62 13.77 -0.38
N LEU A 87 -2.20 12.64 -0.95
CA LEU A 87 -0.91 12.54 -1.64
C LEU A 87 -0.93 13.33 -2.95
N VAL A 88 -1.89 13.10 -3.85
CA VAL A 88 -2.00 13.86 -5.10
C VAL A 88 -2.13 15.37 -4.86
N ALA A 89 -2.89 15.81 -3.85
CA ALA A 89 -2.99 17.22 -3.51
C ALA A 89 -1.64 17.79 -3.02
N GLY A 90 -0.95 17.04 -2.15
CA GLY A 90 0.37 17.42 -1.65
C GLY A 90 1.43 17.49 -2.74
N VAL A 91 1.44 16.53 -3.67
CA VAL A 91 2.36 16.50 -4.81
C VAL A 91 2.12 17.71 -5.72
N LEU A 92 0.87 17.96 -6.11
CA LEU A 92 0.53 19.11 -6.95
C LEU A 92 0.92 20.45 -6.31
N ALA A 93 0.81 20.57 -4.98
CA ALA A 93 1.22 21.76 -4.25
C ALA A 93 2.74 21.94 -4.14
N ALA A 94 3.51 20.85 -4.20
CA ALA A 94 4.96 20.85 -4.09
C ALA A 94 5.69 21.01 -5.45
N LEU A 95 5.00 20.77 -6.56
CA LEU A 95 5.59 20.86 -7.90
C LEU A 95 5.86 22.32 -8.32
N PRO A 96 6.97 22.58 -9.05
CA PRO A 96 7.16 23.84 -9.76
C PRO A 96 6.03 24.09 -10.76
N ARG A 97 5.67 25.37 -10.97
CA ARG A 97 4.53 25.77 -11.79
C ARG A 97 4.60 25.21 -13.22
N GLU A 98 5.80 25.19 -13.80
CA GLU A 98 6.06 24.74 -15.17
C GLU A 98 5.83 23.23 -15.34
N VAL A 99 6.14 22.44 -14.29
CA VAL A 99 5.88 20.99 -14.27
C VAL A 99 4.40 20.75 -14.00
N ALA A 100 3.85 21.40 -12.96
CA ALA A 100 2.44 21.28 -12.59
C ALA A 100 1.47 21.65 -13.71
N ALA A 101 1.87 22.52 -14.65
CA ALA A 101 1.06 22.90 -15.82
C ALA A 101 0.93 21.76 -16.86
N ARG A 102 1.86 20.81 -16.90
CA ARG A 102 1.85 19.65 -17.80
C ARG A 102 1.34 18.38 -17.13
N VAL A 103 1.30 18.35 -15.81
CA VAL A 103 0.88 17.17 -15.05
C VAL A 103 -0.61 16.89 -15.26
N ARG A 104 -0.92 15.63 -15.54
CA ARG A 104 -2.27 15.05 -15.54
C ARG A 104 -2.42 14.22 -14.27
N PRO A 105 -3.04 14.77 -13.21
CA PRO A 105 -3.19 14.06 -11.95
C PRO A 105 -4.40 13.11 -11.99
N TYR A 106 -4.16 11.85 -11.63
CA TYR A 106 -5.17 10.82 -11.45
C TYR A 106 -5.16 10.34 -10.01
N ALA A 107 -6.34 10.26 -9.41
CA ALA A 107 -6.56 9.59 -8.14
C ALA A 107 -7.42 8.35 -8.41
N VAL A 108 -6.87 7.17 -8.16
CA VAL A 108 -7.56 5.90 -8.34
C VAL A 108 -8.05 5.41 -6.99
N GLU A 109 -9.37 5.41 -6.84
CA GLU A 109 -10.00 5.14 -5.55
C GLU A 109 -11.43 4.63 -5.76
N ILE A 110 -11.81 3.67 -4.93
CA ILE A 110 -13.15 3.07 -4.92
C ILE A 110 -14.15 3.93 -4.14
N ALA A 111 -13.67 4.69 -3.16
CA ALA A 111 -14.48 5.65 -2.42
C ALA A 111 -14.89 6.84 -3.30
N GLY A 112 -15.93 7.55 -2.85
CA GLY A 112 -16.40 8.76 -3.54
C GLY A 112 -15.37 9.89 -3.48
N ARG A 113 -15.33 10.71 -4.55
CA ARG A 113 -14.46 11.88 -4.61
C ARG A 113 -14.74 12.83 -3.43
N PRO A 114 -13.72 13.24 -2.65
CA PRO A 114 -13.91 14.18 -1.56
C PRO A 114 -14.16 15.60 -2.08
N GLY A 115 -14.87 16.40 -1.28
CA GLY A 115 -15.09 17.82 -1.55
C GLY A 115 -13.80 18.64 -1.44
N GLY A 116 -13.67 19.70 -2.24
CA GLY A 116 -12.54 20.63 -2.17
C GLY A 116 -11.25 20.17 -2.85
N LEU A 117 -11.23 18.96 -3.42
CA LEU A 117 -10.10 18.47 -4.22
C LEU A 117 -10.03 19.23 -5.56
N ASP A 118 -8.83 19.63 -5.96
CA ASP A 118 -8.54 20.35 -7.22
C ASP A 118 -9.23 19.68 -8.42
N GLU A 119 -10.02 20.46 -9.17
CA GLU A 119 -10.85 19.98 -10.30
C GLU A 119 -10.02 19.30 -11.40
N ARG A 120 -8.71 19.60 -11.48
CA ARG A 120 -7.79 18.95 -12.42
C ARG A 120 -7.57 17.47 -12.10
N VAL A 121 -7.75 17.05 -10.84
CA VAL A 121 -7.56 15.65 -10.43
C VAL A 121 -8.66 14.79 -11.01
N ALA A 122 -8.32 13.89 -11.93
CA ALA A 122 -9.25 12.92 -12.46
C ALA A 122 -9.47 11.79 -11.43
N TRP A 123 -10.66 11.74 -10.83
CA TRP A 123 -11.07 10.65 -9.94
C TRP A 123 -11.57 9.45 -10.76
N ARG A 124 -11.03 8.26 -10.50
CA ARG A 124 -11.29 7.04 -11.29
C ARG A 124 -11.35 5.81 -10.38
N GLY A 125 -12.10 4.78 -10.79
CA GLY A 125 -12.07 3.47 -10.14
C GLY A 125 -10.94 2.56 -10.63
N GLU A 126 -10.32 2.89 -11.76
CA GLU A 126 -9.19 2.17 -12.34
C GLU A 126 -8.13 3.16 -12.87
N PRO A 127 -6.84 2.78 -12.88
CA PRO A 127 -5.80 3.58 -13.50
C PRO A 127 -6.02 3.75 -15.02
N PRO A 128 -5.42 4.78 -15.64
CA PRO A 128 -5.41 4.92 -17.11
C PRO A 128 -4.94 3.64 -17.82
N ALA A 129 -5.39 3.42 -19.05
CA ALA A 129 -4.98 2.23 -19.83
C ALA A 129 -3.48 2.22 -20.13
N GLU A 130 -2.91 3.41 -20.34
CA GLU A 130 -1.50 3.64 -20.61
C GLU A 130 -1.05 4.87 -19.82
N ILE A 131 0.13 4.80 -19.22
CA ILE A 131 0.69 5.83 -18.35
C ILE A 131 2.07 6.23 -18.88
N THR A 132 2.26 7.53 -19.13
CA THR A 132 3.57 8.13 -19.38
C THR A 132 3.91 9.07 -18.22
N GLY A 133 4.65 8.57 -17.24
CA GLY A 133 4.94 9.32 -16.02
C GLY A 133 5.13 8.43 -14.78
N LEU A 134 4.55 8.84 -13.66
CA LEU A 134 4.71 8.16 -12.38
C LEU A 134 3.38 7.54 -11.92
N LEU A 135 3.39 6.23 -11.70
CA LEU A 135 2.39 5.55 -10.89
C LEU A 135 2.94 5.31 -9.49
N PHE A 136 2.21 5.73 -8.47
CA PHE A 136 2.59 5.62 -7.08
C PHE A 136 1.47 4.97 -6.27
N ALA A 137 1.73 3.80 -5.69
CA ALA A 137 0.82 3.06 -4.82
C ALA A 137 1.40 3.02 -3.41
N ASN A 138 0.83 3.80 -2.49
CA ASN A 138 1.26 3.81 -1.08
C ASN A 138 0.24 3.05 -0.23
N GLU A 139 0.69 2.02 0.47
CA GLU A 139 -0.13 1.18 1.35
C GLU A 139 -1.36 0.67 0.59
N TRP A 140 -1.10 0.01 -0.54
CA TRP A 140 -2.14 -0.57 -1.39
C TRP A 140 -2.07 -2.09 -1.41
N LEU A 141 -0.85 -2.66 -1.49
CA LEU A 141 -0.69 -4.10 -1.66
C LEU A 141 -0.98 -4.86 -0.37
N ASP A 142 -0.77 -4.25 0.80
CA ASP A 142 -1.13 -4.86 2.09
C ASP A 142 -2.64 -5.09 2.26
N ASN A 143 -3.48 -4.26 1.62
CA ASN A 143 -4.93 -4.36 1.61
C ASN A 143 -5.49 -5.25 0.50
N VAL A 144 -4.67 -5.72 -0.44
CA VAL A 144 -5.13 -6.70 -1.44
C VAL A 144 -5.41 -8.03 -0.73
N PRO A 145 -6.65 -8.55 -0.80
CA PRO A 145 -7.03 -9.77 -0.08
C PRO A 145 -6.26 -11.00 -0.56
N VAL A 146 -5.83 -11.80 0.41
CA VAL A 146 -5.05 -13.03 0.21
C VAL A 146 -5.58 -14.14 1.09
N ASP A 147 -5.35 -15.39 0.67
CA ASP A 147 -5.60 -16.54 1.53
C ASP A 147 -4.39 -16.75 2.45
N VAL A 148 -4.67 -17.27 3.64
CA VAL A 148 -3.64 -17.66 4.62
C VAL A 148 -3.49 -19.17 4.56
N ALA A 149 -2.25 -19.64 4.57
CA ALA A 149 -1.90 -21.04 4.78
C ALA A 149 -1.33 -21.24 6.18
N GLU A 150 -1.66 -22.37 6.80
CA GLU A 150 -1.09 -22.83 8.06
C GLU A 150 -0.71 -24.30 7.95
N THR A 151 0.44 -24.66 8.53
CA THR A 151 0.93 -26.05 8.55
C THR A 151 0.21 -26.85 9.63
N ASP A 152 -0.42 -27.97 9.25
CA ASP A 152 -1.12 -28.86 10.17
C ASP A 152 -0.16 -29.76 10.99
N PRO A 153 -0.66 -30.54 11.98
CA PRO A 153 0.19 -31.45 12.78
C PRO A 153 0.89 -32.55 11.97
N ALA A 154 0.46 -32.80 10.72
CA ALA A 154 1.08 -33.76 9.81
C ALA A 154 2.15 -33.10 8.91
N GLY A 155 2.42 -31.81 9.08
CA GLY A 155 3.37 -31.05 8.28
C GLY A 155 2.82 -30.63 6.92
N VAL A 156 1.50 -30.61 6.73
CA VAL A 156 0.85 -30.26 5.46
C VAL A 156 0.30 -28.83 5.52
N PRO A 157 0.72 -27.92 4.62
CA PRO A 157 0.08 -26.62 4.48
C PRO A 157 -1.39 -26.75 4.07
N ARG A 158 -2.28 -26.15 4.86
CA ARG A 158 -3.72 -26.07 4.61
C ARG A 158 -4.18 -24.63 4.53
N TYR A 159 -5.21 -24.39 3.74
CA TYR A 159 -5.89 -23.10 3.77
C TYR A 159 -6.50 -22.85 5.15
N VAL A 160 -6.33 -21.64 5.68
CA VAL A 160 -7.05 -21.18 6.87
C VAL A 160 -8.39 -20.61 6.42
N LEU A 161 -9.47 -21.20 6.94
CA LEU A 161 -10.84 -20.74 6.75
C LEU A 161 -11.26 -19.89 7.95
N VAL A 162 -12.09 -18.88 7.71
CA VAL A 162 -12.53 -17.92 8.73
C VAL A 162 -14.06 -17.77 8.73
N GLY A 163 -14.65 -17.73 9.92
CA GLY A 163 -16.04 -17.35 10.15
C GLY A 163 -16.24 -15.83 10.25
N ASP A 164 -17.48 -15.37 10.22
CA ASP A 164 -17.78 -13.93 10.30
C ASP A 164 -17.39 -13.30 11.66
N ASP A 165 -17.22 -14.13 12.70
CA ASP A 165 -16.72 -13.73 14.03
C ASP A 165 -15.19 -13.76 14.15
N GLY A 166 -14.48 -14.08 13.06
CA GLY A 166 -13.03 -14.21 13.03
C GLY A 166 -12.52 -15.57 13.52
N THR A 167 -13.39 -16.52 13.85
CA THR A 167 -12.94 -17.87 14.24
C THR A 167 -12.31 -18.60 13.06
N GLU A 168 -11.09 -19.08 13.27
CA GLU A 168 -10.32 -19.78 12.25
C GLU A 168 -10.39 -21.30 12.40
N ARG A 169 -10.27 -22.01 11.28
CA ARG A 169 -9.99 -23.45 11.24
C ARG A 169 -9.21 -23.83 9.99
N LEU A 170 -8.51 -24.96 10.05
CA LEU A 170 -7.86 -25.53 8.87
C LEU A 170 -8.89 -26.11 7.90
N GLY A 171 -8.70 -25.81 6.62
CA GLY A 171 -9.47 -26.34 5.50
C GLY A 171 -8.71 -27.42 4.73
N ASP A 172 -8.92 -27.43 3.42
CA ASP A 172 -8.25 -28.38 2.52
C ASP A 172 -6.75 -28.07 2.37
N PRO A 173 -5.92 -29.07 2.00
CA PRO A 173 -4.53 -28.83 1.65
C PRO A 173 -4.38 -27.78 0.55
N VAL A 174 -3.34 -26.96 0.65
CA VAL A 174 -3.03 -25.97 -0.40
C VAL A 174 -2.55 -26.72 -1.66
N THR A 175 -3.11 -26.38 -2.82
CA THR A 175 -2.81 -27.06 -4.09
C THR A 175 -2.67 -26.08 -5.25
N GLY A 176 -2.15 -26.56 -6.38
CA GLY A 176 -2.06 -25.80 -7.62
C GLY A 176 -1.16 -24.57 -7.50
N ALA A 177 -1.57 -23.47 -8.13
CA ALA A 177 -0.75 -22.26 -8.24
C ALA A 177 -0.40 -21.62 -6.88
N ASP A 178 -1.23 -21.81 -5.86
CA ASP A 178 -0.97 -21.31 -4.51
C ASP A 178 0.13 -22.14 -3.83
N ALA A 179 0.12 -23.47 -4.02
CA ALA A 179 1.18 -24.35 -3.52
C ALA A 179 2.51 -24.07 -4.23
N ASP A 180 2.48 -23.84 -5.54
CA ASP A 180 3.66 -23.44 -6.31
C ASP A 180 4.21 -22.08 -5.84
N TRP A 181 3.32 -21.14 -5.53
CA TRP A 181 3.69 -19.84 -4.98
C TRP A 181 4.34 -19.99 -3.61
N LEU A 182 3.75 -20.77 -2.69
CA LEU A 182 4.34 -21.04 -1.38
C LEU A 182 5.71 -21.72 -1.51
N ALA A 183 5.82 -22.78 -2.32
CA ALA A 183 7.08 -23.51 -2.48
C ALA A 183 8.23 -22.62 -2.97
N ARG A 184 7.92 -21.66 -3.85
CA ARG A 184 8.91 -20.73 -4.40
C ARG A 184 9.21 -19.57 -3.48
N TRP A 185 8.15 -18.91 -3.02
CA TRP A 185 8.27 -17.68 -2.26
C TRP A 185 8.34 -18.05 -0.80
N TRP A 186 7.25 -18.48 -0.17
CA TRP A 186 7.16 -18.68 1.29
C TRP A 186 7.03 -20.16 1.70
N PRO A 187 8.10 -20.97 1.62
CA PRO A 187 8.01 -22.39 1.90
C PRO A 187 7.74 -22.60 3.38
N LEU A 188 6.54 -23.10 3.69
CA LEU A 188 6.18 -23.52 5.04
C LEU A 188 6.91 -24.82 5.36
N GLY A 189 7.69 -24.80 6.43
CA GLY A 189 8.33 -26.01 6.98
C GLY A 189 7.31 -26.98 7.55
N ALA A 190 7.76 -28.11 8.09
CA ALA A 190 6.87 -29.11 8.70
C ALA A 190 6.45 -28.76 10.14
N GLU A 191 6.77 -27.55 10.62
CA GLU A 191 6.41 -27.09 11.96
C GLU A 191 4.93 -26.70 12.01
N GLU A 192 4.17 -27.37 12.88
CA GLU A 192 2.75 -27.08 13.11
C GLU A 192 2.56 -25.60 13.49
N GLY A 193 1.56 -24.96 12.89
CA GLY A 193 1.23 -23.56 13.16
C GLY A 193 2.12 -22.54 12.41
N ALA A 194 3.08 -22.98 11.60
CA ALA A 194 3.78 -22.07 10.69
C ALA A 194 2.80 -21.51 9.65
N ARG A 195 2.78 -20.18 9.47
CA ARG A 195 1.79 -19.46 8.67
C ARG A 195 2.42 -18.59 7.58
N ALA A 196 1.70 -18.47 6.46
CA ALA A 196 2.07 -17.64 5.34
C ALA A 196 0.83 -17.03 4.68
N GLU A 197 0.92 -15.76 4.31
CA GLU A 197 -0.03 -15.14 3.39
C GLU A 197 0.34 -15.46 1.93
N ILE A 198 -0.58 -16.12 1.20
CA ILE A 198 -0.36 -16.51 -0.20
C ILE A 198 -0.50 -15.28 -1.09
N GLY A 199 0.63 -14.67 -1.45
CA GLY A 199 0.70 -13.38 -2.16
C GLY A 199 0.36 -13.41 -3.64
N LEU A 200 0.02 -14.56 -4.24
CA LEU A 200 -0.25 -14.65 -5.68
C LEU A 200 -1.30 -13.65 -6.21
N PRO A 201 -2.42 -13.36 -5.50
CA PRO A 201 -3.35 -12.29 -5.90
C PRO A 201 -2.71 -10.89 -5.90
N ARG A 202 -1.86 -10.58 -4.91
CA ARG A 202 -1.09 -9.32 -4.84
C ARG A 202 -0.13 -9.18 -6.00
N ASP A 203 0.63 -10.24 -6.30
CA ASP A 203 1.57 -10.28 -7.41
C ASP A 203 0.87 -9.96 -8.74
N ARG A 204 -0.30 -10.57 -8.97
CA ARG A 204 -1.12 -10.32 -10.17
C ARG A 204 -1.68 -8.90 -10.20
N ALA A 205 -2.15 -8.38 -9.07
CA ALA A 205 -2.66 -7.02 -8.98
C ALA A 205 -1.56 -5.99 -9.29
N TRP A 206 -0.39 -6.14 -8.65
CA TRP A 206 0.78 -5.31 -8.92
C TRP A 206 1.19 -5.37 -10.39
N ALA A 207 1.37 -6.58 -10.94
CA ALA A 207 1.77 -6.75 -12.34
C ALA A 207 0.77 -6.11 -13.32
N ALA A 208 -0.54 -6.21 -13.04
CA ALA A 208 -1.58 -5.59 -13.88
C ALA A 208 -1.54 -4.06 -13.83
N VAL A 209 -1.29 -3.46 -12.66
CA VAL A 209 -1.24 -2.00 -12.50
C VAL A 209 0.08 -1.43 -13.01
N ALA A 210 1.21 -1.99 -12.59
CA ALA A 210 2.54 -1.60 -13.07
C ALA A 210 2.69 -1.84 -14.58
N GLY A 211 2.00 -2.85 -15.13
CA GLY A 211 1.94 -3.14 -16.56
C GLY A 211 1.38 -2.00 -17.42
N ARG A 212 0.62 -1.07 -16.85
CA ARG A 212 0.06 0.10 -17.55
C ARG A 212 1.06 1.23 -17.75
N VAL A 213 2.21 1.19 -17.09
CA VAL A 213 3.30 2.15 -17.33
C VAL A 213 4.00 1.77 -18.63
N ALA A 214 3.78 2.59 -19.67
CA ALA A 214 4.44 2.45 -20.96
C ALA A 214 5.82 3.09 -20.94
N HIS A 215 5.93 4.29 -20.36
CA HIS A 215 7.21 4.99 -20.17
C HIS A 215 7.19 5.72 -18.83
N GLY A 216 8.21 5.53 -17.99
CA GLY A 216 8.31 6.18 -16.69
C GLY A 216 8.57 5.21 -15.55
N LEU A 217 7.88 5.38 -14.43
CA LEU A 217 8.14 4.64 -13.19
C LEU A 217 6.85 4.19 -12.52
N ALA A 218 6.77 2.92 -12.12
CA ALA A 218 5.81 2.45 -11.14
C ALA A 218 6.50 2.25 -9.78
N VAL A 219 5.83 2.68 -8.71
CA VAL A 219 6.29 2.51 -7.32
C VAL A 219 5.18 1.90 -6.47
N ALA A 220 5.50 0.87 -5.70
CA ALA A 220 4.71 0.43 -4.55
C ALA A 220 5.48 0.66 -3.25
N VAL A 221 4.79 1.16 -2.22
CA VAL A 221 5.33 1.42 -0.89
C VAL A 221 4.44 0.75 0.14
N ASP A 222 4.95 -0.25 0.87
CA ASP A 222 4.13 -1.06 1.77
C ASP A 222 4.94 -1.59 2.96
N TYR A 223 4.24 -2.01 4.02
CA TYR A 223 4.82 -2.87 5.05
C TYR A 223 5.22 -4.19 4.40
N ALA A 224 6.51 -4.53 4.43
CA ALA A 224 7.03 -5.59 3.58
C ALA A 224 8.11 -6.42 4.28
N HIS A 225 8.31 -7.62 3.74
CA HIS A 225 9.44 -8.48 4.06
C HIS A 225 9.98 -9.14 2.77
N THR A 226 11.17 -9.70 2.87
CA THR A 226 11.82 -10.51 1.83
C THR A 226 12.02 -11.94 2.32
N ALA A 227 12.46 -12.85 1.45
CA ALA A 227 12.70 -14.25 1.79
C ALA A 227 13.45 -14.48 3.11
N ASP A 228 14.48 -13.68 3.40
CA ASP A 228 15.33 -13.83 4.59
C ASP A 228 14.69 -13.30 5.88
N ALA A 229 13.56 -12.58 5.80
CA ALA A 229 12.93 -11.89 6.92
C ALA A 229 11.43 -12.23 7.09
N ARG A 230 10.97 -13.33 6.49
CA ARG A 230 9.55 -13.72 6.54
C ARG A 230 9.11 -14.07 7.96
N PRO A 231 8.02 -13.48 8.47
CA PRO A 231 7.51 -13.81 9.80
C PRO A 231 6.98 -15.25 9.87
N PRO A 232 7.42 -16.08 10.83
CA PRO A 232 7.03 -17.50 10.88
C PRO A 232 5.53 -17.73 11.11
N PHE A 233 4.82 -16.74 11.67
CA PHE A 233 3.40 -16.81 12.02
C PHE A 233 2.53 -15.90 11.15
N GLY A 234 3.03 -15.46 10.01
CA GLY A 234 2.35 -14.48 9.16
C GLY A 234 2.25 -13.10 9.80
N THR A 235 1.44 -12.26 9.20
CA THR A 235 1.27 -10.84 9.54
C THR A 235 -0.16 -10.33 9.40
N LEU A 236 -1.11 -11.19 9.00
CA LEU A 236 -2.51 -10.80 8.91
C LEU A 236 -2.98 -10.23 10.25
N THR A 237 -3.46 -8.99 10.21
CA THR A 237 -3.92 -8.28 11.39
C THR A 237 -5.13 -7.40 11.06
N GLY A 238 -5.85 -7.02 12.11
CA GLY A 238 -6.95 -6.08 12.03
C GLY A 238 -6.54 -4.74 12.61
N PHE A 239 -7.12 -3.65 12.11
CA PHE A 239 -6.96 -2.36 12.75
C PHE A 239 -8.30 -1.62 12.90
N ARG A 240 -8.53 -1.08 14.09
CA ARG A 240 -9.76 -0.34 14.42
C ARG A 240 -9.39 0.89 15.23
N ALA A 241 -9.80 2.07 14.76
CA ALA A 241 -9.54 3.34 15.44
C ALA A 241 -8.04 3.57 15.80
N GLY A 242 -7.15 3.26 14.85
CA GLY A 242 -5.71 3.47 14.97
C GLY A 242 -4.99 2.49 15.87
N ARG A 243 -5.63 1.36 16.20
CA ARG A 243 -5.06 0.32 17.04
C ARG A 243 -5.16 -1.02 16.36
N GLU A 244 -4.06 -1.76 16.45
CA GLU A 244 -4.03 -3.15 16.06
C GLU A 244 -5.01 -3.97 16.92
N THR A 245 -5.67 -4.94 16.29
CA THR A 245 -6.68 -5.80 16.88
C THR A 245 -6.69 -7.15 16.17
N THR A 246 -7.38 -8.13 16.75
CA THR A 246 -7.60 -9.42 16.09
C THR A 246 -8.37 -9.21 14.78
N PRO A 247 -7.93 -9.79 13.66
CA PRO A 247 -8.61 -9.62 12.38
C PRO A 247 -10.00 -10.28 12.44
N VAL A 248 -11.04 -9.53 12.08
CA VAL A 248 -12.42 -10.02 11.97
C VAL A 248 -13.01 -9.53 10.65
N PRO A 249 -13.46 -10.42 9.75
CA PRO A 249 -13.97 -10.05 8.43
C PRO A 249 -15.44 -9.59 8.45
N ASP A 250 -15.77 -8.65 9.34
CA ASP A 250 -17.13 -8.09 9.52
C ASP A 250 -17.26 -6.63 9.01
N GLY A 251 -16.19 -6.08 8.43
CA GLY A 251 -16.13 -4.70 7.91
C GLY A 251 -15.98 -3.63 9.00
N THR A 252 -15.72 -4.01 10.25
CA THR A 252 -15.50 -3.08 11.37
C THR A 252 -14.03 -2.75 11.62
N CYS A 253 -13.11 -3.48 10.99
CA CYS A 253 -11.68 -3.21 11.02
C CYS A 253 -11.10 -3.24 9.60
N ASP A 254 -10.00 -2.51 9.42
CA ASP A 254 -9.14 -2.68 8.26
C ASP A 254 -8.36 -4.00 8.42
N LEU A 255 -8.27 -4.78 7.36
CA LEU A 255 -7.58 -6.07 7.34
C LEU A 255 -6.37 -5.92 6.43
N THR A 256 -5.19 -6.10 7.00
CA THR A 256 -3.93 -5.91 6.28
C THR A 256 -3.00 -7.09 6.55
N ALA A 257 -2.07 -7.34 5.63
CA ALA A 257 -0.94 -8.21 5.88
C ALA A 257 0.29 -7.69 5.14
N HIS A 258 1.47 -7.84 5.74
CA HIS A 258 2.71 -7.42 5.12
C HIS A 258 2.92 -8.13 3.77
N VAL A 259 3.69 -7.47 2.91
CA VAL A 259 3.87 -7.85 1.51
C VAL A 259 5.19 -8.60 1.35
N ALA A 260 5.13 -9.80 0.76
CA ALA A 260 6.29 -10.50 0.21
C ALA A 260 6.77 -9.75 -1.05
N LEU A 261 7.47 -8.63 -0.85
CA LEU A 261 7.74 -7.66 -1.92
C LEU A 261 8.73 -8.20 -2.97
N ASP A 262 9.52 -9.20 -2.61
CA ASP A 262 10.36 -9.98 -3.51
C ASP A 262 9.54 -10.79 -4.52
N ALA A 263 8.39 -11.34 -4.11
CA ALA A 263 7.46 -12.02 -5.00
C ALA A 263 6.81 -11.03 -5.99
N CYS A 264 6.32 -9.89 -5.49
CA CYS A 264 5.76 -8.82 -6.33
C CYS A 264 6.80 -8.28 -7.33
N ALA A 265 8.05 -8.11 -6.92
CA ALA A 265 9.14 -7.68 -7.78
C ALA A 265 9.40 -8.63 -8.97
N ALA A 266 9.13 -9.92 -8.81
CA ALA A 266 9.30 -10.93 -9.86
C ALA A 266 8.04 -11.13 -10.73
N ALA A 267 6.89 -10.58 -10.34
CA ALA A 267 5.59 -10.89 -10.93
C ALA A 267 5.37 -10.32 -12.34
N ASP A 268 6.02 -9.20 -12.67
CA ASP A 268 5.77 -8.50 -13.95
C ASP A 268 6.53 -9.08 -15.15
N GLY A 269 7.41 -10.07 -14.93
CA GLY A 269 8.12 -10.81 -15.98
C GLY A 269 8.99 -9.96 -16.91
N ARG A 270 9.27 -8.69 -16.56
CA ARG A 270 10.05 -7.79 -17.41
C ARG A 270 11.54 -8.12 -17.35
N PRO A 271 12.31 -7.89 -18.45
CA PRO A 271 13.74 -8.22 -18.49
C PRO A 271 14.60 -7.37 -17.56
N ALA A 272 14.27 -6.09 -17.41
CA ALA A 272 14.93 -5.22 -16.45
C ALA A 272 14.53 -5.65 -15.02
N PRO A 273 15.46 -5.71 -14.05
CA PRO A 273 15.12 -6.10 -12.68
C PRO A 273 14.37 -4.97 -11.95
N ALA A 274 13.49 -5.36 -11.03
CA ALA A 274 12.88 -4.41 -10.10
C ALA A 274 13.92 -4.01 -9.07
N ARG A 275 13.79 -2.81 -8.52
CA ARG A 275 14.64 -2.36 -7.42
C ARG A 275 13.84 -2.33 -6.14
N LEU A 276 14.39 -2.93 -5.10
CA LEU A 276 13.85 -2.91 -3.74
C LEU A 276 14.70 -1.99 -2.87
N LEU A 277 14.05 -1.05 -2.18
CA LEU A 277 14.68 -0.14 -1.23
C LEU A 277 13.89 -0.15 0.08
N THR A 278 14.51 0.33 1.15
CA THR A 278 13.75 0.77 2.32
C THR A 278 13.25 2.20 2.08
N GLN A 279 12.13 2.58 2.70
CA GLN A 279 11.59 3.93 2.63
C GLN A 279 12.64 4.96 3.05
N ARG A 280 13.39 4.69 4.12
CA ARG A 280 14.50 5.56 4.53
C ARG A 280 15.55 5.75 3.43
N ALA A 281 15.91 4.70 2.70
CA ALA A 281 16.87 4.81 1.60
C ALA A 281 16.29 5.60 0.41
N ALA A 282 15.04 5.33 0.03
CA ALA A 282 14.37 6.05 -1.05
C ALA A 282 14.18 7.54 -0.72
N LEU A 283 13.65 7.84 0.46
CA LEU A 283 13.45 9.21 0.94
C LEU A 283 14.78 9.95 1.11
N GLY A 284 15.84 9.28 1.58
CA GLY A 284 17.19 9.85 1.63
C GLY A 284 17.72 10.23 0.26
N ALA A 285 17.52 9.38 -0.75
CA ALA A 285 17.89 9.68 -2.15
C ALA A 285 17.08 10.84 -2.75
N LEU A 286 15.88 11.09 -2.22
CA LEU A 286 14.99 12.21 -2.56
C LEU A 286 15.24 13.46 -1.69
N GLY A 287 16.29 13.46 -0.85
CA GLY A 287 16.71 14.63 -0.08
C GLY A 287 15.99 14.82 1.27
N VAL A 288 15.17 13.88 1.70
CA VAL A 288 14.55 13.91 3.03
C VAL A 288 15.59 13.49 4.07
N SER A 289 15.91 14.40 4.99
CA SER A 289 16.91 14.17 6.03
C SER A 289 16.43 14.68 7.39
N GLY A 290 16.57 13.83 8.42
CA GLY A 290 16.35 14.20 9.82
C GLY A 290 17.55 14.92 10.46
N GLY A 291 18.52 15.36 9.67
CA GLY A 291 19.68 16.10 10.15
C GLY A 291 19.27 17.39 10.86
N ARG A 292 19.87 17.66 12.03
CA ARG A 292 19.56 18.88 12.79
C ARG A 292 20.05 20.12 12.02
N PRO A 293 19.25 21.20 11.97
CA PRO A 293 19.70 22.45 11.37
C PRO A 293 20.90 23.04 12.11
N PRO A 294 21.77 23.82 11.44
CA PRO A 294 22.91 24.47 12.07
C PRO A 294 22.48 25.32 13.29
N LEU A 295 23.11 25.09 14.45
CA LEU A 295 22.77 25.77 15.69
C LEU A 295 22.92 27.30 15.60
N ALA A 296 23.82 27.79 14.74
CA ALA A 296 23.99 29.22 14.49
C ALA A 296 22.69 29.92 14.06
N LEU A 297 21.79 29.21 13.34
CA LEU A 297 20.48 29.75 12.98
C LEU A 297 19.62 30.07 14.20
N ALA A 298 19.77 29.36 15.31
CA ALA A 298 19.01 29.67 16.53
C ALA A 298 19.33 31.07 17.08
N ALA A 299 20.52 31.62 16.77
CA ALA A 299 20.90 32.97 17.14
C ALA A 299 20.62 34.00 16.03
N THR A 300 20.85 33.65 14.76
CA THR A 300 20.75 34.60 13.64
C THR A 300 19.37 34.69 13.00
N ASP A 301 18.62 33.58 12.97
CA ASP A 301 17.25 33.49 12.47
C ASP A 301 16.48 32.37 13.21
N PRO A 302 16.02 32.64 14.45
CA PRO A 302 15.39 31.63 15.30
C PRO A 302 14.14 31.01 14.68
N ALA A 303 13.38 31.78 13.88
CA ALA A 303 12.16 31.31 13.25
C ALA A 303 12.47 30.27 12.17
N THR A 304 13.50 30.50 11.36
CA THR A 304 13.97 29.50 10.38
C THR A 304 14.56 28.28 11.07
N TYR A 305 15.31 28.45 12.16
CA TYR A 305 15.81 27.31 12.95
C TYR A 305 14.68 26.41 13.47
N VAL A 306 13.63 26.98 14.08
CA VAL A 306 12.50 26.21 14.61
C VAL A 306 11.75 25.48 13.50
N ARG A 307 11.48 26.15 12.36
CA ARG A 307 10.85 25.49 11.19
C ARG A 307 11.70 24.34 10.67
N ALA A 308 13.00 24.55 10.52
CA ALA A 308 13.91 23.51 10.06
C ALA A 308 14.03 22.35 11.05
N LEU A 309 13.98 22.62 12.36
CA LEU A 309 14.02 21.60 13.39
C LEU A 309 12.72 20.77 13.41
N ALA A 310 11.56 21.41 13.24
CA ALA A 310 10.29 20.70 13.10
C ALA A 310 10.30 19.78 11.86
N SER A 311 10.76 20.28 10.71
CA SER A 311 10.94 19.50 9.49
C SER A 311 11.91 18.32 9.69
N ALA A 312 12.99 18.51 10.45
CA ALA A 312 13.92 17.42 10.77
C ALA A 312 13.27 16.33 11.66
N GLY A 313 12.38 16.72 12.58
CA GLY A 313 11.61 15.79 13.39
C GLY A 313 10.63 14.95 12.56
N GLU A 314 9.90 15.58 11.65
CA GLU A 314 9.02 14.89 10.70
C GLU A 314 9.78 13.93 9.78
N ALA A 315 10.92 14.38 9.24
CA ALA A 315 11.81 13.53 8.44
C ALA A 315 12.34 12.33 9.24
N ALA A 316 12.65 12.52 10.53
CA ALA A 316 13.08 11.45 11.41
C ALA A 316 11.98 10.40 11.65
N GLU A 317 10.70 10.80 11.74
CA GLU A 317 9.56 9.87 11.81
C GLU A 317 9.46 9.02 10.53
N LEU A 318 9.46 9.66 9.35
CA LEU A 318 9.38 8.98 8.05
C LEU A 318 10.55 8.03 7.77
N THR A 319 11.70 8.28 8.39
CA THR A 319 12.95 7.52 8.19
C THR A 319 13.35 6.70 9.42
N ALA A 320 12.47 6.55 10.42
CA ALA A 320 12.77 5.80 11.65
C ALA A 320 12.95 4.30 11.39
N ARG A 321 13.86 3.66 12.13
CA ARG A 321 13.97 2.19 12.21
C ARG A 321 12.93 1.67 13.20
N GLY A 322 12.36 0.50 12.94
CA GLY A 322 11.22 -0.05 13.69
C GLY A 322 9.92 0.74 13.47
N GLY A 323 9.83 1.49 12.38
CA GLY A 323 8.69 2.35 12.04
C GLY A 323 8.62 2.62 10.55
N LEU A 324 8.11 3.79 10.15
CA LEU A 324 7.84 4.12 8.74
C LEU A 324 9.06 3.98 7.82
N GLY A 325 10.27 4.20 8.33
CA GLY A 325 11.49 4.10 7.52
C GLY A 325 11.83 2.68 7.06
N ASP A 326 11.18 1.65 7.61
CA ASP A 326 11.38 0.24 7.26
C ASP A 326 10.43 -0.27 6.17
N PHE A 327 9.49 0.56 5.71
CA PHE A 327 8.61 0.20 4.60
C PHE A 327 9.43 -0.16 3.37
N GLY A 328 8.96 -1.17 2.63
CA GLY A 328 9.58 -1.56 1.37
C GLY A 328 9.12 -0.65 0.25
N TRP A 329 10.06 -0.19 -0.58
CA TRP A 329 9.81 0.50 -1.85
C TRP A 329 10.17 -0.43 -2.99
N LEU A 330 9.19 -0.79 -3.81
CA LEU A 330 9.36 -1.53 -5.06
C LEU A 330 9.29 -0.57 -6.24
N LEU A 331 10.40 -0.42 -6.96
CA LEU A 331 10.53 0.47 -8.11
C LEU A 331 10.65 -0.33 -9.40
N ARG A 332 9.87 0.09 -10.40
CA ARG A 332 9.86 -0.47 -11.75
C ARG A 332 9.98 0.63 -12.80
N ALA A 333 11.19 0.89 -13.27
CA ALA A 333 11.44 1.81 -14.38
C ALA A 333 11.09 1.14 -15.72
N VAL A 334 10.49 1.91 -16.64
CA VAL A 334 10.14 1.49 -18.00
C VAL A 334 10.62 2.56 -18.98
N ASP A 335 11.53 2.17 -19.88
CA ASP A 335 12.11 3.04 -20.92
C ASP A 335 12.73 4.35 -20.42
N ILE A 336 13.18 4.37 -19.17
CA ILE A 336 13.95 5.47 -18.58
C ILE A 336 15.12 4.92 -17.75
N ALA A 337 16.12 5.77 -17.52
CA ALA A 337 17.12 5.50 -16.49
C ALA A 337 16.47 5.51 -15.10
N ASP A 338 17.02 4.74 -14.16
CA ASP A 338 16.53 4.69 -12.77
C ASP A 338 16.62 6.10 -12.12
N PRO A 339 15.48 6.72 -11.75
CA PRO A 339 15.46 8.06 -11.15
C PRO A 339 16.08 8.17 -9.75
N LEU A 340 16.33 7.03 -9.09
CA LEU A 340 16.94 6.96 -7.76
C LEU A 340 18.33 6.32 -7.77
N ALA A 341 18.94 6.10 -8.94
CA ALA A 341 20.31 5.59 -9.05
C ALA A 341 21.35 6.56 -8.48
#